data_AF-A0A9E9C941-F1
#
_entry.id   AF-A0A9E9C941-F1
#
_cell.length_a   1.000
_cell.length_b   1.000
_cell.length_c   1.000
_cell.angle_alpha   90.00
_cell.angle_beta   90.00
_cell.angle_gamma   90.00
#
_symmetry.space_group_name_H-M   'P 1'
#
loop_
_entity.id
_entity.type
_entity.pdbx_description
1 polymer ?
#
loop_
_entity_poly.entity_id
_entity_poly.type
_entity_poly.pdbx_seq_one_letter_code
_entity_poly.pdbx_strand_id
1 'polypeptide(L)'
;MAKMPPSLSTALIDWLQRERLKPAQPIGNSQRKTETEQLALTLVNTSSNKKSNSSKTRKSRSHIRLTQLFAAGITKSGMPIRVKLKQELAKKCGHKYVTKGLSFSQKGTVLYQDEEFDKPSPLARRVNSSAANGWEYVEVLKNGQWICLDELRKIWRTI
;
A
#
# COMPACT_ATOMS: atom_id res chain seq x y z
N MET A 1 37.66 11.11 4.64
CA MET A 1 36.57 11.27 5.62
C MET A 1 35.62 12.34 5.09
N ALA A 2 34.46 11.96 4.55
CA ALA A 2 33.53 12.90 3.91
C ALA A 2 32.73 13.66 4.98
N LYS A 3 33.04 14.95 5.17
CA LYS A 3 32.26 15.85 6.04
C LYS A 3 31.00 16.29 5.29
N MET A 4 29.85 16.06 5.90
CA MET A 4 28.55 16.43 5.36
C MET A 4 28.42 17.96 5.30
N PRO A 5 27.78 18.53 4.25
CA PRO A 5 27.60 19.97 4.13
C PRO A 5 26.78 20.53 5.31
N PRO A 6 27.17 21.68 5.89
CA PRO A 6 26.53 22.22 7.08
C PRO A 6 25.04 22.52 6.86
N SER A 7 24.65 22.93 5.65
CA SER A 7 23.24 23.17 5.28
C SER A 7 22.35 21.93 5.43
N LEU A 8 22.87 20.74 5.12
CA LEU A 8 22.15 19.48 5.26
C LEU A 8 22.13 19.00 6.71
N SER A 9 23.20 19.27 7.47
CA SER A 9 23.25 18.96 8.91
C SER A 9 22.21 19.76 9.68
N THR A 10 22.08 21.06 9.41
CA THR A 10 21.12 21.91 10.12
C THR A 10 19.68 21.52 9.80
N ALA A 11 19.37 21.20 8.53
CA ALA A 11 18.03 20.76 8.13
C ALA A 11 17.63 19.43 8.79
N LEU A 12 18.58 18.50 8.95
CA LEU A 12 18.33 17.22 9.61
C LEU A 12 18.06 17.39 11.11
N ILE A 13 18.83 18.26 11.78
CA ILE A 13 18.66 18.55 13.21
C ILE A 13 17.32 19.25 13.47
N ASP A 14 16.94 20.20 12.62
CA ASP A 14 15.66 20.92 12.74
C ASP A 14 14.46 19.98 12.55
N TRP A 15 14.56 19.01 11.63
CA TRP A 15 13.54 17.97 11.43
C TRP A 15 13.43 17.03 12.65
N LEU A 16 14.56 16.58 13.20
CA LEU A 16 14.60 15.73 14.40
C LEU A 16 14.00 16.41 15.63
N GLN A 17 14.17 17.73 15.79
CA GLN A 17 13.58 18.48 16.89
C GLN A 17 12.06 18.64 16.75
N ARG A 18 11.54 18.82 15.52
CA ARG A 18 10.09 18.88 15.27
C ARG A 18 9.38 17.56 15.55
N GLU A 19 10.02 16.42 15.30
CA GLU A 19 9.45 15.11 15.66
C GLU A 19 9.40 14.85 17.17
N ARG A 20 10.28 15.49 17.95
CA ARG A 20 10.41 15.28 19.40
C ARG A 20 9.49 16.15 20.25
N LEU A 21 8.87 17.18 19.67
CA LEU A 21 7.96 18.10 20.36
C LEU A 21 6.52 17.95 19.85
N LYS A 22 5.86 16.86 20.24
CA LYS A 22 4.39 16.83 20.33
C LYS A 22 3.98 17.24 21.74
N PRO A 23 3.52 18.49 21.97
CA PRO A 23 2.88 18.82 23.24
C PRO A 23 1.51 18.14 23.32
N ALA A 24 1.30 17.43 24.43
CA ALA A 24 -0.01 17.03 24.89
C ALA A 24 -0.84 18.29 25.22
N GLN A 25 -2.15 18.19 24.96
CA GLN A 25 -3.20 19.22 25.07
C GLN A 25 -3.25 19.94 26.44
N PRO A 26 -3.98 21.07 26.52
CA PRO A 26 -5.12 21.04 27.45
C PRO A 26 -6.41 21.75 26.99
N ILE A 27 -7.48 21.27 27.63
CA ILE A 27 -8.89 21.69 27.67
C ILE A 27 -9.06 23.15 28.14
N GLY A 28 -10.00 23.89 27.54
CA GLY A 28 -10.41 25.22 28.01
C GLY A 28 -11.82 25.61 27.57
N ASN A 29 -12.73 25.71 28.54
CA ASN A 29 -14.13 26.10 28.44
C ASN A 29 -14.32 27.58 28.00
N SER A 30 -15.42 27.87 27.29
CA SER A 30 -16.03 29.21 27.32
C SER A 30 -17.55 29.12 27.11
N GLN A 31 -18.31 29.63 28.08
CA GLN A 31 -19.79 29.69 28.09
C GLN A 31 -20.29 30.98 27.40
N ARG A 32 -21.40 30.90 26.64
CA ARG A 32 -22.65 31.64 26.95
C ARG A 32 -23.81 31.24 26.02
N LYS A 33 -25.01 31.30 26.62
CA LYS A 33 -26.32 30.85 26.17
C LYS A 33 -27.01 31.88 25.25
N THR A 34 -27.86 31.42 24.33
CA THR A 34 -29.25 31.94 24.16
C THR A 34 -30.11 30.98 23.33
N GLU A 35 -31.33 30.79 23.83
CA GLU A 35 -32.62 30.46 23.20
C GLU A 35 -32.80 29.38 22.13
N THR A 36 -33.57 28.38 22.58
CA THR A 36 -34.51 27.45 21.95
C THR A 36 -35.31 28.02 20.77
N GLU A 37 -35.18 27.43 19.58
CA GLU A 37 -36.30 26.82 18.83
C GLU A 37 -35.80 25.94 17.65
N GLN A 38 -36.04 24.64 17.81
CA GLN A 38 -36.36 23.61 16.81
C GLN A 38 -35.80 23.71 15.38
N LEU A 39 -34.86 22.81 15.06
CA LEU A 39 -34.88 21.86 13.92
C LEU A 39 -33.66 20.93 14.07
N ALA A 40 -33.84 19.81 14.76
CA ALA A 40 -32.77 18.85 15.03
C ALA A 40 -32.50 17.97 13.78
N LEU A 41 -31.40 18.26 13.08
CA LEU A 41 -30.74 17.29 12.21
C LEU A 41 -29.69 16.55 13.04
N THR A 42 -30.01 15.30 13.35
CA THR A 42 -29.17 14.36 14.11
C THR A 42 -27.89 14.05 13.34
N LEU A 43 -26.73 14.47 13.86
CA LEU A 43 -25.44 13.87 13.50
C LEU A 43 -24.92 13.06 14.69
N VAL A 44 -25.15 11.76 14.62
CA VAL A 44 -24.74 10.76 15.61
C VAL A 44 -23.21 10.70 15.69
N ASN A 45 -22.67 11.10 16.84
CA ASN A 45 -21.40 10.59 17.33
C ASN A 45 -21.60 9.13 17.72
N THR A 46 -20.84 8.21 17.12
CA THR A 46 -20.62 6.88 17.70
C THR A 46 -19.13 6.63 17.87
N SER A 47 -18.63 7.02 19.05
CA SER A 47 -17.65 6.19 19.74
C SER A 47 -18.42 5.03 20.38
N SER A 48 -18.16 3.80 19.96
CA SER A 48 -18.49 2.62 20.75
C SER A 48 -17.59 1.42 20.38
N ASN A 49 -16.65 1.17 21.27
CA ASN A 49 -16.34 -0.13 21.85
C ASN A 49 -17.36 -1.25 21.51
N LYS A 50 -16.93 -2.34 20.87
CA LYS A 50 -17.33 -3.73 21.23
C LYS A 50 -16.71 -4.83 20.36
N LYS A 51 -16.22 -5.84 21.09
CA LYS A 51 -16.34 -7.29 20.84
C LYS A 51 -15.36 -7.95 19.85
N SER A 52 -14.35 -8.55 20.46
CA SER A 52 -14.06 -9.98 20.28
C SER A 52 -15.32 -10.80 19.99
N ASN A 53 -15.43 -11.30 18.76
CA ASN A 53 -16.24 -12.46 18.41
C ASN A 53 -15.37 -13.36 17.54
N SER A 54 -14.86 -14.42 18.15
CA SER A 54 -14.30 -15.57 17.45
C SER A 54 -15.42 -16.39 16.80
N SER A 55 -15.04 -17.06 15.71
CA SER A 55 -15.66 -18.26 15.12
C SER A 55 -17.05 -18.14 14.50
N LYS A 56 -17.06 -17.81 13.20
CA LYS A 56 -17.59 -18.72 12.15
C LYS A 56 -16.82 -18.48 10.86
N THR A 57 -16.08 -19.52 10.46
CA THR A 57 -15.15 -19.60 9.34
C THR A 57 -15.84 -19.40 7.98
N ARG A 58 -16.16 -18.17 7.62
CA ARG A 58 -16.10 -17.80 6.21
C ARG A 58 -14.62 -17.60 5.93
N LYS A 59 -14.01 -18.48 5.11
CA LYS A 59 -12.70 -18.22 4.50
C LYS A 59 -12.84 -16.90 3.75
N SER A 60 -12.64 -15.80 4.46
CA SER A 60 -12.51 -14.48 3.88
C SER A 60 -11.43 -14.69 2.85
N ARG A 61 -11.78 -14.60 1.56
CA ARG A 61 -10.79 -14.53 0.49
C ARG A 61 -10.13 -13.16 0.62
N SER A 62 -9.55 -12.87 1.78
CA SER A 62 -8.82 -11.66 2.09
C SER A 62 -7.91 -11.44 0.91
N HIS A 63 -8.14 -10.31 0.23
CA HIS A 63 -7.29 -9.87 -0.84
C HIS A 63 -5.92 -9.66 -0.18
N ILE A 64 -5.03 -10.63 -0.42
CA ILE A 64 -3.68 -10.60 0.12
C ILE A 64 -3.02 -9.35 -0.45
N ARG A 65 -2.24 -8.64 0.35
CA ARG A 65 -1.58 -7.41 -0.09
C ARG A 65 -0.15 -7.70 -0.49
N LEU A 66 0.44 -6.89 -1.36
CA LEU A 66 1.86 -6.99 -1.69
C LEU A 66 2.73 -6.81 -0.45
N THR A 67 2.35 -5.88 0.41
CA THR A 67 2.98 -5.67 1.73
C THR A 67 2.96 -6.93 2.60
N GLN A 68 1.92 -7.76 2.51
CA GLN A 68 1.84 -9.02 3.28
C GLN A 68 2.79 -10.09 2.74
N LEU A 69 2.92 -10.20 1.41
CA LEU A 69 3.90 -11.10 0.80
C LEU A 69 5.33 -10.67 1.13
N PHE A 70 5.57 -9.36 1.22
CA PHE A 70 6.85 -8.80 1.61
C PHE A 70 7.15 -9.07 3.09
N ALA A 71 6.19 -8.84 3.98
CA ALA A 71 6.33 -9.13 5.41
C ALA A 71 6.56 -10.64 5.67
N ALA A 72 5.98 -11.51 4.85
CA ALA A 72 6.22 -12.96 4.90
C ALA A 72 7.58 -13.37 4.33
N GLY A 73 8.40 -12.42 3.84
CA GLY A 73 9.70 -12.69 3.23
C GLY A 73 9.62 -13.40 1.87
N ILE A 74 8.42 -13.50 1.28
CA ILE A 74 8.20 -14.13 -0.03
C ILE A 74 8.72 -13.22 -1.14
N THR A 75 8.49 -11.91 -1.01
CA THR A 75 9.04 -10.88 -1.89
C THR A 75 10.04 -10.01 -1.12
N LYS A 76 11.08 -9.52 -1.81
CA LYS A 76 12.14 -8.67 -1.26
C LYS A 76 12.31 -7.42 -2.12
N SER A 77 12.80 -6.35 -1.50
CA SER A 77 13.14 -5.13 -2.23
C SER A 77 14.30 -5.45 -3.18
N GLY A 78 14.21 -4.96 -4.41
CA GLY A 78 15.16 -5.29 -5.48
C GLY A 78 14.87 -6.59 -6.25
N MET A 79 13.81 -7.35 -5.93
CA MET A 79 13.41 -8.47 -6.78
C MET A 79 12.91 -7.96 -8.15
N PRO A 80 13.35 -8.57 -9.27
CA PRO A 80 12.83 -8.24 -10.59
C PRO A 80 11.34 -8.56 -10.64
N ILE A 81 10.57 -7.61 -11.18
CA ILE A 81 9.14 -7.72 -11.36
C ILE A 81 8.79 -7.36 -12.81
N ARG A 82 7.82 -8.07 -13.37
CA ARG A 82 7.31 -7.81 -14.71
C ARG A 82 5.81 -7.95 -14.74
N VAL A 83 5.17 -7.21 -15.64
CA VAL A 83 3.72 -7.29 -15.85
C VAL A 83 3.45 -7.77 -17.25
N LYS A 84 2.73 -8.86 -17.38
CA LYS A 84 2.24 -9.37 -18.65
C LYS A 84 1.23 -8.39 -19.24
N LEU A 85 1.37 -8.13 -20.54
CA LEU A 85 0.42 -7.32 -21.30
C LEU A 85 -0.71 -8.20 -21.84
N LYS A 86 -1.92 -7.64 -21.91
CA LYS A 86 -3.01 -8.25 -22.67
C LYS A 86 -2.61 -8.38 -24.14
N GLN A 87 -3.12 -9.42 -24.80
CA GLN A 87 -2.77 -9.74 -26.18
C GLN A 87 -2.90 -8.55 -27.15
N GLU A 88 -3.96 -7.75 -27.02
CA GLU A 88 -4.19 -6.58 -27.87
C GLU A 88 -3.13 -5.48 -27.67
N LEU A 89 -2.74 -5.21 -26.42
CA LEU A 89 -1.67 -4.27 -26.13
C LEU A 89 -0.30 -4.83 -26.50
N ALA A 90 -0.09 -6.13 -26.31
CA ALA A 90 1.16 -6.79 -26.70
C ALA A 90 1.38 -6.73 -28.22
N LYS A 91 0.32 -6.91 -29.02
CA LYS A 91 0.34 -6.71 -30.48
C LYS A 91 0.68 -5.26 -30.83
N LYS A 92 0.06 -4.29 -30.14
CA LYS A 92 0.30 -2.85 -30.38
C LYS A 92 1.70 -2.39 -29.98
N CYS A 93 2.23 -2.89 -28.87
CA CYS A 93 3.54 -2.49 -28.34
C CYS A 93 4.71 -3.35 -28.86
N GLY A 94 4.44 -4.48 -29.52
CA GLY A 94 5.47 -5.40 -30.01
C GLY A 94 6.15 -6.25 -28.92
N HIS A 95 5.74 -6.13 -27.66
CA HIS A 95 6.32 -6.84 -26.52
C HIS A 95 5.22 -7.39 -25.61
N LYS A 96 5.44 -8.58 -25.03
CA LYS A 96 4.45 -9.27 -24.19
C LYS A 96 4.47 -8.88 -22.72
N TYR A 97 5.53 -8.20 -22.26
CA TYR A 97 5.75 -7.89 -20.86
C TYR A 97 6.29 -6.46 -20.70
N VAL A 98 5.86 -5.81 -19.63
CA VAL A 98 6.44 -4.55 -19.14
C VAL A 98 7.41 -4.89 -18.02
N THR A 99 8.68 -4.56 -18.22
CA THR A 99 9.76 -4.69 -17.24
C THR A 99 10.35 -3.34 -16.84
N LYS A 100 10.16 -2.31 -17.67
CA LYS A 100 10.74 -0.98 -17.46
C LYS A 100 9.95 -0.23 -16.39
N GLY A 101 10.68 0.36 -15.44
CA GLY A 101 10.12 1.23 -14.41
C GLY A 101 9.30 0.51 -13.34
N LEU A 102 9.37 -0.82 -13.24
CA LEU A 102 8.79 -1.57 -12.13
C LEU A 102 9.84 -1.97 -11.10
N SER A 103 9.58 -1.67 -9.84
CA SER A 103 10.45 -2.05 -8.73
C SER A 103 9.65 -2.27 -7.44
N PHE A 104 10.20 -3.03 -6.49
CA PHE A 104 9.65 -3.11 -5.15
C PHE A 104 10.15 -1.97 -4.27
N SER A 105 9.21 -1.20 -3.71
CA SER A 105 9.45 -0.22 -2.65
C SER A 105 10.00 -0.92 -1.40
N GLN A 106 10.70 -0.16 -0.56
CA GLN A 106 11.15 -0.62 0.76
C GLN A 106 9.98 -1.04 1.67
N LYS A 107 8.77 -0.55 1.39
CA LYS A 107 7.53 -0.91 2.09
C LYS A 107 6.94 -2.25 1.64
N GLY A 108 7.46 -2.86 0.57
CA GLY A 108 6.89 -4.06 -0.04
C GLY A 108 5.75 -3.80 -1.02
N THR A 109 5.50 -2.54 -1.38
CA THR A 109 4.62 -2.15 -2.49
C THR A 109 5.38 -2.18 -3.81
N VAL A 110 4.67 -2.19 -4.94
CA VAL A 110 5.29 -2.09 -6.26
C VAL A 110 5.22 -0.65 -6.73
N LEU A 111 6.36 -0.06 -7.04
CA LEU A 111 6.48 1.27 -7.60
C LEU A 111 6.54 1.17 -9.13
N TYR A 112 5.64 1.88 -9.80
CA TYR A 112 5.58 1.97 -11.26
C TYR A 112 5.23 3.39 -11.68
N GLN A 113 6.08 4.02 -12.50
CA GLN A 113 5.92 5.42 -12.95
C GLN A 113 5.66 6.39 -11.77
N ASP A 114 6.50 6.32 -10.74
CA ASP A 114 6.41 7.15 -9.52
C ASP A 114 5.13 6.96 -8.67
N GLU A 115 4.34 5.93 -8.97
CA GLU A 115 3.12 5.59 -8.22
C GLU A 115 3.33 4.26 -7.45
N GLU A 116 3.00 4.25 -6.15
CA GLU A 116 3.10 3.05 -5.29
C GLU A 116 1.79 2.25 -5.28
N PHE A 117 1.89 0.96 -5.59
CA PHE A 117 0.77 0.03 -5.63
C PHE A 117 0.93 -1.08 -4.59
N ASP A 118 0.04 -1.12 -3.59
CA ASP A 118 -0.06 -2.23 -2.61
C ASP A 118 -0.92 -3.40 -3.12
N LYS A 119 -1.71 -3.15 -4.16
CA LYS A 119 -2.58 -4.15 -4.80
C LYS A 119 -2.13 -4.34 -6.24
N PRO A 120 -2.08 -5.58 -6.75
CA PRO A 120 -1.67 -5.81 -8.14
C PRO A 120 -2.77 -5.46 -9.14
N SER A 121 -4.06 -5.43 -8.76
CA SER A 121 -5.13 -5.05 -9.70
C SER A 121 -5.04 -3.59 -10.18
N PRO A 122 -4.83 -2.59 -9.32
CA PRO A 122 -4.49 -1.22 -9.74
C PRO A 122 -3.26 -1.15 -10.67
N LEU A 123 -2.19 -1.87 -10.35
CA LEU A 123 -0.98 -1.92 -11.18
C LEU A 123 -1.28 -2.50 -12.56
N ALA A 124 -1.97 -3.65 -12.62
CA ALA A 124 -2.34 -4.28 -13.89
C ALA A 124 -3.31 -3.41 -14.68
N ARG A 125 -4.21 -2.67 -14.02
CA ARG A 125 -5.07 -1.68 -14.66
C ARG A 125 -4.27 -0.52 -15.22
N ARG A 126 -3.25 -0.03 -14.51
CA ARG A 126 -2.38 1.05 -14.98
C ARG A 126 -1.59 0.63 -16.21
N VAL A 127 -1.08 -0.60 -16.23
CA VAL A 127 -0.31 -1.16 -17.34
C VAL A 127 -1.19 -1.54 -18.53
N ASN A 128 -2.35 -2.18 -18.29
CA ASN A 128 -3.23 -2.69 -19.34
C ASN A 128 -4.41 -1.78 -19.70
N SER A 129 -4.53 -0.60 -19.06
CA SER A 129 -5.67 0.33 -19.17
C SER A 129 -7.04 -0.35 -19.08
N SER A 130 -7.14 -1.46 -18.34
CA SER A 130 -8.31 -2.35 -18.36
C SER A 130 -8.51 -3.02 -17.01
N ALA A 131 -9.76 -3.30 -16.64
CA ALA A 131 -10.05 -4.13 -15.48
C ALA A 131 -9.46 -5.53 -15.72
N ALA A 132 -8.40 -5.84 -14.97
CA ALA A 132 -7.70 -7.12 -15.05
C ALA A 132 -7.49 -7.66 -13.63
N ASN A 133 -7.53 -8.99 -13.51
CA ASN A 133 -7.18 -9.67 -12.28
C ASN A 133 -5.65 -9.58 -12.10
N GLY A 134 -5.17 -8.53 -11.45
CA GLY A 134 -3.74 -8.19 -11.50
C GLY A 134 -2.78 -9.26 -10.94
N TRP A 135 -3.29 -10.22 -10.16
CA TRP A 135 -2.51 -11.33 -9.61
C TRP A 135 -1.94 -12.29 -10.67
N GLU A 136 -2.64 -12.44 -11.80
CA GLU A 136 -2.24 -13.34 -12.90
C GLU A 136 -1.28 -12.67 -13.89
N TYR A 137 -1.24 -11.33 -13.88
CA TYR A 137 -0.46 -10.55 -14.83
C TYR A 137 0.86 -10.10 -14.24
N VAL A 138 0.98 -10.03 -12.92
CA VAL A 138 2.22 -9.61 -12.26
C VAL A 138 3.03 -10.84 -11.89
N GLU A 139 4.25 -10.89 -12.40
CA GLU A 139 5.21 -11.95 -12.16
C GLU A 139 6.46 -11.39 -11.49
N VAL A 140 7.05 -12.17 -10.59
CA VAL A 140 8.29 -11.81 -9.91
C VAL A 140 9.31 -12.91 -10.09
N LEU A 141 10.59 -12.54 -10.21
CA LEU A 141 11.66 -13.51 -10.34
C LEU A 141 12.05 -14.03 -8.96
N LYS A 142 11.74 -15.30 -8.68
CA LYS A 142 12.09 -16.00 -7.44
C LYS A 142 12.86 -17.27 -7.79
N ASN A 143 14.03 -17.47 -7.18
CA ASN A 143 14.87 -18.66 -7.41
C ASN A 143 15.21 -18.90 -8.90
N GLY A 144 15.40 -17.83 -9.68
CA GLY A 144 15.71 -17.94 -11.12
C GLY A 144 14.49 -18.21 -12.02
N GLN A 145 13.30 -18.40 -11.45
CA GLN A 145 12.06 -18.61 -12.21
C GLN A 145 11.10 -17.44 -12.02
N TRP A 146 10.39 -17.07 -13.10
CA TRP A 146 9.32 -16.08 -13.03
C TRP A 146 8.05 -16.75 -12.50
N ILE A 147 7.56 -16.28 -11.36
CA ILE A 147 6.40 -16.83 -10.67
C ILE A 147 5.32 -15.75 -10.59
N CYS A 148 4.09 -16.07 -10.96
CA CYS A 148 2.95 -15.16 -10.82
C CYS A 148 2.68 -14.84 -9.34
N LEU A 149 2.25 -13.62 -9.05
CA LEU A 149 1.83 -13.27 -7.70
C LEU A 149 0.69 -14.15 -7.20
N ASP A 150 -0.20 -14.63 -8.08
CA ASP A 150 -1.26 -15.58 -7.71
C ASP A 150 -0.68 -16.90 -7.14
N GLU A 151 0.41 -17.40 -7.72
CA GLU A 151 1.11 -18.58 -7.20
C GLU A 151 1.77 -18.29 -5.85
N LEU A 152 2.41 -17.13 -5.70
CA LEU A 152 2.96 -16.70 -4.40
C LEU A 152 1.88 -16.58 -3.32
N ARG A 153 0.69 -16.11 -3.72
CA ARG A 153 -0.48 -16.02 -2.86
C ARG A 153 -0.98 -17.41 -2.42
N LYS A 154 -0.94 -18.41 -3.31
CA LYS A 154 -1.27 -19.80 -2.97
C LYS A 154 -0.25 -20.36 -1.98
N ILE A 155 1.04 -20.19 -2.25
CA ILE A 155 2.12 -20.63 -1.35
C ILE A 155 1.94 -20.01 0.04
N TRP A 156 1.69 -18.70 0.13
CA TRP A 156 1.47 -18.03 1.42
C TRP A 156 0.27 -18.57 2.20
N ARG A 157 -0.78 -19.03 1.53
CA ARG A 157 -1.96 -19.63 2.20
C ARG A 157 -1.74 -21.04 2.70
N THR A 158 -0.67 -21.69 2.23
CA THR A 158 -0.30 -23.05 2.60
C THR A 158 0.75 -23.09 3.70
N ILE A 159 1.44 -21.97 3.94
CA ILE A 159 2.32 -21.73 5.10
C ILE A 159 1.43 -21.47 6.33
#